data_AF-A0A421K1G3-F1
#
_entry.id   AF-A0A421K1G3-F1
#
_cell.length_a   1.000
_cell.length_b   1.000
_cell.length_c   1.000
_cell.angle_alpha   90.00
_cell.angle_beta   90.00
_cell.angle_gamma   90.00
#
_symmetry.space_group_name_H-M   'P 1'
#
loop_
_entity.id
_entity.type
_entity.pdbx_description
1 polymer ?
#
loop_
_entity_poly.entity_id
_entity_poly.type
_entity_poly.pdbx_seq_one_letter_code
_entity_poly.pdbx_strand_id
1 'polypeptide(L)'
;MISLSIEKIGVVAQGISNWPEASTLLQGQADYQGGELPPLKPSMLKPNERRRTTRTIKIALQAAEEALQGFTGSERLASVFSSSEGDLDIIDQICLALTEEGRPVSPTQFHNSVHNAPAGYWSIGAGARQGSSSLGGLNGSFAAGLMEAAVQSVVEQIPVLLVCYDQPPPELLKSFMPITEPFAVAMLLNGESDSPLARLSLNTRPDGSESQLSKPALEKLRQSAPSTRSLPMLQAIARHQSAEITLPYLPGLDLQVDLQPC
;
A
#
# COMPACT_ATOMS: atom_id res chain seq x y z
N MET A 1 17.96 9.21 -11.35
CA MET A 1 17.95 7.76 -11.11
C MET A 1 18.18 7.50 -9.64
N ILE A 2 17.23 6.87 -8.96
CA ILE A 2 17.34 6.42 -7.56
C ILE A 2 17.26 4.90 -7.59
N SER A 3 18.20 4.21 -6.94
CA SER A 3 18.23 2.74 -6.91
C SER A 3 18.03 2.24 -5.48
N LEU A 4 17.24 1.18 -5.34
CA LEU A 4 16.88 0.58 -4.05
C LEU A 4 16.58 -0.90 -4.22
N SER A 5 16.44 -1.60 -3.10
CA SER A 5 16.16 -3.02 -3.02
C SER A 5 14.85 -3.27 -2.27
N ILE A 6 14.06 -4.23 -2.73
CA ILE A 6 12.92 -4.79 -2.00
C ILE A 6 13.39 -6.05 -1.28
N GLU A 7 13.23 -6.11 0.04
CA GLU A 7 13.62 -7.29 0.83
C GLU A 7 12.44 -8.19 1.18
N LYS A 8 11.29 -7.58 1.46
CA LYS A 8 10.08 -8.28 1.90
C LYS A 8 8.87 -7.62 1.30
N ILE A 9 7.85 -8.42 1.02
CA ILE A 9 6.59 -8.00 0.42
C ILE A 9 5.47 -8.59 1.26
N GLY A 10 4.42 -7.81 1.44
CA GLY A 10 3.14 -8.32 1.88
C GLY A 10 1.96 -7.78 1.13
N VAL A 11 0.94 -8.62 0.99
CA VAL A 11 -0.22 -8.35 0.13
C VAL A 11 -1.48 -8.81 0.82
N VAL A 12 -2.50 -7.95 0.79
CA VAL A 12 -3.86 -8.27 1.24
C VAL A 12 -4.83 -7.79 0.17
N ALA A 13 -5.67 -8.71 -0.32
CA ALA A 13 -6.73 -8.42 -1.29
C ALA A 13 -7.88 -9.41 -1.10
N GLN A 14 -8.98 -9.23 -1.84
CA GLN A 14 -10.02 -10.26 -1.91
C GLN A 14 -9.45 -11.57 -2.44
N GLY A 15 -9.58 -12.66 -1.67
CA GLY A 15 -9.02 -13.97 -2.01
C GLY A 15 -7.48 -14.07 -1.90
N ILE A 16 -6.78 -13.07 -1.36
CA ILE A 16 -5.32 -13.06 -1.19
C ILE A 16 -4.97 -12.59 0.23
N SER A 17 -4.32 -13.46 1.00
CA SER A 17 -4.01 -13.20 2.41
C SER A 17 -2.54 -12.92 2.68
N ASN A 18 -1.66 -13.23 1.72
CA ASN A 18 -0.21 -13.18 1.89
C ASN A 18 0.51 -13.14 0.53
N TRP A 19 1.81 -12.83 0.56
CA TRP A 19 2.66 -12.79 -0.62
C TRP A 19 2.79 -14.15 -1.34
N PRO A 20 2.96 -15.31 -0.66
CA PRO A 20 2.97 -16.61 -1.34
C PRO A 20 1.74 -16.88 -2.22
N GLU A 21 0.52 -16.61 -1.71
CA GLU A 21 -0.73 -16.73 -2.48
C GLU A 21 -0.75 -15.77 -3.68
N ALA A 22 -0.38 -14.50 -3.46
CA ALA A 22 -0.28 -13.52 -4.54
C ALA A 22 0.73 -13.98 -5.62
N SER A 23 1.89 -14.49 -5.19
CA SER A 23 2.97 -14.94 -6.07
C SER A 23 2.52 -16.12 -6.94
N THR A 24 1.82 -17.11 -6.40
CA THR A 24 1.24 -18.22 -7.18
C THR A 24 0.29 -17.72 -8.28
N LEU A 25 -0.59 -16.76 -7.96
CA LEU A 25 -1.51 -16.17 -8.92
C LEU A 25 -0.78 -15.36 -10.01
N LEU A 26 0.22 -14.56 -9.60
CA LEU A 26 0.99 -13.70 -10.50
C LEU A 26 1.93 -14.50 -11.42
N GLN A 27 2.47 -15.63 -10.94
CA GLN A 27 3.18 -16.62 -11.76
C GLN A 27 2.25 -17.31 -12.78
N GLY A 28 0.94 -17.24 -12.57
CA GLY A 28 -0.06 -17.85 -13.43
C GLY A 28 -0.31 -19.33 -13.13
N GLN A 29 0.16 -19.83 -11.98
CA GLN A 29 -0.06 -21.19 -11.49
C GLN A 29 -1.49 -21.42 -10.99
N ALA A 30 -2.21 -20.34 -10.71
CA ALA A 30 -3.64 -20.31 -10.45
C ALA A 30 -4.28 -19.10 -11.14
N ASP A 31 -5.61 -19.09 -11.23
CA ASP A 31 -6.38 -17.96 -11.75
C ASP A 31 -7.01 -17.17 -10.61
N TYR A 32 -6.96 -15.84 -10.73
CA TYR A 32 -7.61 -14.95 -9.79
C TYR A 32 -9.12 -14.96 -10.01
N GLN A 33 -9.88 -15.31 -8.97
CA GLN A 33 -11.34 -15.41 -9.01
C GLN A 33 -12.03 -14.36 -8.12
N GLY A 34 -11.27 -13.44 -7.52
CA GLY A 34 -11.78 -12.59 -6.44
C GLY A 34 -12.09 -13.39 -5.18
N GLY A 35 -13.07 -12.92 -4.41
CA GLY A 35 -13.58 -13.63 -3.24
C GLY A 35 -13.87 -12.69 -2.07
N GLU A 36 -13.94 -13.25 -0.88
CA GLU A 36 -14.03 -12.44 0.34
C GLU A 36 -12.66 -11.86 0.71
N LEU A 37 -12.67 -10.69 1.33
CA LEU A 37 -11.47 -10.19 1.99
C LEU A 37 -11.16 -11.11 3.18
N PRO A 38 -9.92 -11.61 3.32
CA PRO A 38 -9.56 -12.46 4.45
C PRO A 38 -9.79 -11.74 5.79
N PRO A 39 -10.01 -12.49 6.88
CA PRO A 39 -10.21 -11.89 8.19
C PRO A 39 -9.04 -11.01 8.61
N LEU A 40 -9.29 -9.71 8.75
CA LEU A 40 -8.27 -8.75 9.16
C LEU A 40 -8.07 -8.81 10.68
N LYS A 41 -6.94 -9.36 11.11
CA LYS A 41 -6.62 -9.55 12.53
C LYS A 41 -5.18 -9.09 12.84
N PRO A 42 -4.86 -7.80 12.61
CA PRO A 42 -3.54 -7.29 12.98
C PRO A 42 -3.28 -7.53 14.47
N SER A 43 -2.18 -8.22 14.73
CA SER A 43 -1.74 -8.73 16.03
C SER A 43 -0.77 -7.79 16.75
N MET A 44 -0.15 -6.85 16.03
CA MET A 44 0.85 -5.91 16.56
C MET A 44 0.27 -4.89 17.54
N LEU A 45 -1.04 -4.63 17.46
CA LEU A 45 -1.74 -3.72 18.35
C LEU A 45 -2.22 -4.41 19.61
N LYS A 46 -2.01 -3.73 20.75
CA LYS A 46 -2.66 -4.06 22.02
C LYS A 46 -4.20 -3.97 21.88
N PRO A 47 -4.97 -4.67 22.74
CA PRO A 47 -6.42 -4.79 22.57
C PRO A 47 -7.19 -3.46 22.52
N ASN A 48 -6.76 -2.43 23.26
CA ASN A 48 -7.47 -1.14 23.30
C ASN A 48 -7.31 -0.35 22.00
N GLU A 49 -6.09 -0.33 21.47
CA GLU A 49 -5.71 0.31 20.22
C GLU A 49 -6.39 -0.42 19.06
N ARG A 50 -6.33 -1.76 19.06
CA ARG A 50 -6.98 -2.59 18.03
C ARG A 50 -8.48 -2.35 17.93
N ARG A 51 -9.17 -2.14 19.06
CA ARG A 51 -10.63 -1.84 19.08
C ARG A 51 -10.99 -0.50 18.43
N ARG A 52 -10.04 0.43 18.33
CA ARG A 52 -10.25 1.76 17.73
C ARG A 52 -9.95 1.79 16.23
N THR A 53 -9.37 0.73 15.68
CA THR A 53 -9.01 0.66 14.26
C THR A 53 -10.23 0.43 13.35
N THR A 54 -10.25 1.16 12.24
CA THR A 54 -11.23 1.00 11.16
C THR A 54 -10.85 -0.16 10.24
N ARG A 55 -11.71 -0.47 9.26
CA ARG A 55 -11.41 -1.49 8.24
C ARG A 55 -10.20 -1.06 7.40
N THR A 56 -10.13 0.20 7.00
CA THR A 56 -9.01 0.79 6.23
C THR A 56 -7.68 0.65 6.98
N ILE A 57 -7.64 1.00 8.26
CA ILE A 57 -6.44 0.82 9.09
C ILE A 57 -6.07 -0.66 9.16
N LYS A 58 -7.03 -1.56 9.39
CA LYS A 58 -6.75 -3.01 9.49
C LYS A 58 -6.19 -3.60 8.20
N ILE A 59 -6.63 -3.15 7.03
CA ILE A 59 -6.09 -3.57 5.73
C ILE A 59 -4.60 -3.21 5.63
N ALA A 60 -4.27 -1.95 5.91
CA ALA A 60 -2.89 -1.47 5.87
C ALA A 60 -1.98 -2.21 6.87
N LEU A 61 -2.44 -2.37 8.12
CA LEU A 61 -1.67 -3.06 9.16
C LEU A 61 -1.49 -4.56 8.88
N GLN A 62 -2.50 -5.22 8.29
CA GLN A 62 -2.40 -6.64 7.94
C GLN A 62 -1.33 -6.88 6.88
N ALA A 63 -1.24 -6.03 5.85
CA ALA A 63 -0.18 -6.11 4.84
C ALA A 63 1.20 -5.82 5.45
N ALA A 64 1.30 -4.81 6.33
CA ALA A 64 2.54 -4.48 7.03
C ALA A 64 3.05 -5.62 7.93
N GLU A 65 2.16 -6.26 8.69
CA GLU A 65 2.51 -7.41 9.54
C GLU A 65 2.97 -8.62 8.72
N GLU A 66 2.30 -8.88 7.60
CA GLU A 66 2.68 -9.99 6.72
C GLU A 66 4.06 -9.72 6.08
N ALA A 67 4.29 -8.51 5.57
CA ALA A 67 5.59 -8.14 5.00
C ALA A 67 6.71 -8.27 6.02
N LEU A 68 6.46 -7.89 7.28
CA LEU A 68 7.45 -7.93 8.35
C LEU A 68 7.46 -9.26 9.14
N GLN A 69 6.79 -10.31 8.64
CA GLN A 69 6.80 -11.60 9.31
C GLN A 69 8.25 -12.12 9.44
N GLY A 70 8.64 -12.45 10.68
CA GLY A 70 9.98 -12.90 11.03
C GLY A 70 11.07 -11.82 10.95
N PHE A 71 10.73 -10.57 10.64
CA PHE A 71 11.68 -9.44 10.68
C PHE A 71 11.90 -8.98 12.13
N THR A 72 13.15 -8.69 12.49
CA THR A 72 13.51 -8.10 13.78
C THR A 72 13.98 -6.66 13.57
N GLY A 73 13.64 -5.76 14.50
CA GLY A 73 14.03 -4.35 14.40
C GLY A 73 12.99 -3.44 13.76
N SER A 74 11.70 -3.80 13.79
CA SER A 74 10.62 -2.96 13.25
C SER A 74 10.59 -1.55 13.86
N GLU A 75 11.07 -1.40 15.10
CA GLU A 75 11.16 -0.13 15.83
C GLU A 75 12.16 0.86 15.22
N ARG A 76 13.06 0.38 14.35
CA ARG A 76 14.10 1.17 13.67
C ARG A 76 13.72 1.54 12.24
N LEU A 77 12.56 1.11 11.74
CA LEU A 77 12.11 1.40 10.40
C LEU A 77 11.53 2.82 10.32
N ALA A 78 11.95 3.58 9.32
CA ALA A 78 11.13 4.69 8.82
C ALA A 78 9.91 4.12 8.07
N SER A 79 8.89 4.96 7.86
CA SER A 79 7.68 4.49 7.18
C SER A 79 7.10 5.51 6.21
N VAL A 80 6.54 4.99 5.14
CA VAL A 80 5.77 5.76 4.17
C VAL A 80 4.44 5.05 3.98
N PHE A 81 3.35 5.74 4.29
CA PHE A 81 2.00 5.26 4.04
C PHE A 81 1.41 6.04 2.86
N SER A 82 0.81 5.35 1.90
CA SER A 82 0.14 6.01 0.78
C SER A 82 -1.23 5.40 0.50
N SER A 83 -2.17 6.26 0.16
CA SER A 83 -3.55 5.88 -0.20
C SER A 83 -4.10 6.96 -1.11
N SER A 84 -5.05 6.64 -2.00
CA SER A 84 -5.74 7.66 -2.80
C SER A 84 -6.32 8.76 -1.91
N GLU A 85 -7.09 8.35 -0.90
CA GLU A 85 -7.94 9.26 -0.09
C GLU A 85 -7.90 8.97 1.42
N GLY A 86 -7.27 7.88 1.86
CA GLY A 86 -7.35 7.44 3.24
C GLY A 86 -8.72 6.82 3.55
N ASP A 87 -9.32 7.19 4.69
CA ASP A 87 -10.51 6.51 5.23
C ASP A 87 -11.82 7.26 4.96
N LEU A 88 -12.35 7.10 3.75
CA LEU A 88 -13.58 7.77 3.32
C LEU A 88 -14.83 7.36 4.12
N ASP A 89 -14.86 6.16 4.72
CA ASP A 89 -15.95 5.73 5.60
C ASP A 89 -16.05 6.64 6.84
N ILE A 90 -14.92 7.07 7.39
CA ILE A 90 -14.87 7.99 8.54
C ILE A 90 -15.27 9.40 8.12
N ILE A 91 -14.80 9.85 6.95
CA ILE A 91 -15.15 11.18 6.43
C ILE A 91 -16.66 11.29 6.19
N ASP A 92 -17.27 10.29 5.55
CA ASP A 92 -18.72 10.24 5.33
C ASP A 92 -19.50 10.26 6.64
N GLN A 93 -19.10 9.43 7.63
CA GLN A 93 -19.71 9.44 8.96
C GLN A 93 -19.62 10.79 9.67
N ILE A 94 -18.47 11.48 9.58
CA ILE A 94 -18.30 12.81 10.17
C ILE A 94 -19.18 13.84 9.45
N CYS A 95 -19.22 13.81 8.11
CA CYS A 95 -20.06 14.70 7.32
C CYS A 95 -21.55 14.52 7.65
N LEU A 96 -22.02 13.26 7.77
CA LEU A 96 -23.39 12.96 8.19
C LEU A 96 -23.66 13.46 9.61
N ALA A 97 -22.76 13.18 10.56
CA ALA A 97 -22.90 13.66 11.93
C ALA A 97 -23.05 15.19 11.98
N LEU A 98 -22.29 15.95 11.19
CA LEU A 98 -22.39 17.43 11.16
C LEU A 98 -23.76 17.96 10.69
N THR A 99 -24.61 17.12 10.10
CA THR A 99 -25.99 17.50 9.72
C THR A 99 -27.00 17.32 10.86
N GLU A 100 -26.62 16.68 11.97
CA GLU A 100 -27.48 16.40 13.13
C GLU A 100 -27.37 17.51 14.21
N GLU A 101 -28.41 17.66 15.04
CA GLU A 101 -28.39 18.62 16.16
C GLU A 101 -27.44 18.17 17.30
N GLY A 102 -26.68 19.11 17.87
CA GLY A 102 -25.84 18.88 19.06
C GLY A 102 -24.33 18.83 18.79
N ARG A 103 -23.61 17.92 19.47
CA ARG A 103 -22.17 17.63 19.24
C ARG A 103 -21.99 16.16 18.84
N PRO A 104 -22.38 15.78 17.62
CA PRO A 104 -22.52 14.37 17.25
C PRO A 104 -21.20 13.69 16.83
N VAL A 105 -20.13 14.45 16.58
CA VAL A 105 -18.86 13.87 16.09
C VAL A 105 -18.15 13.10 17.20
N SER A 106 -17.97 11.79 17.00
CA SER A 106 -17.25 10.93 17.93
C SER A 106 -15.76 11.31 17.99
N PRO A 107 -15.15 11.46 19.18
CA PRO A 107 -13.71 11.67 19.31
C PRO A 107 -12.87 10.58 18.64
N THR A 108 -13.35 9.33 18.63
CA THR A 108 -12.68 8.22 17.95
C THR A 108 -12.75 8.35 16.43
N GLN A 109 -13.90 8.78 15.89
CA GLN A 109 -14.02 9.06 14.45
C GLN A 109 -13.09 10.20 14.05
N PHE A 110 -13.09 11.29 14.82
CA PHE A 110 -12.19 12.42 14.55
C PHE A 110 -10.72 12.00 14.59
N HIS A 111 -10.30 11.18 15.57
CA HIS A 111 -8.94 10.64 15.64
C HIS A 111 -8.55 9.83 14.40
N ASN A 112 -9.49 9.09 13.82
CA ASN A 112 -9.27 8.26 12.63
C ASN A 112 -9.48 9.03 11.30
N SER A 113 -9.88 10.30 11.34
CA SER A 113 -10.16 11.10 10.14
C SER A 113 -8.92 11.59 9.41
N VAL A 114 -7.77 11.57 10.08
CA VAL A 114 -6.51 12.02 9.50
C VAL A 114 -5.90 10.92 8.62
N HIS A 115 -5.34 11.31 7.47
CA HIS A 115 -4.77 10.38 6.49
C HIS A 115 -3.64 9.51 7.07
N ASN A 116 -2.90 10.04 8.04
CA ASN A 116 -1.81 9.33 8.71
C ASN A 116 -2.26 8.39 9.84
N ALA A 117 -3.57 8.16 10.06
CA ALA A 117 -4.03 7.26 11.12
C ALA A 117 -3.44 5.84 11.01
N PRO A 118 -3.39 5.18 9.83
CA PRO A 118 -2.74 3.88 9.68
C PRO A 118 -1.25 3.91 10.08
N ALA A 119 -0.52 4.97 9.70
CA ALA A 119 0.89 5.15 10.08
C ALA A 119 1.06 5.32 11.59
N GLY A 120 0.17 6.08 12.23
CA GLY A 120 0.13 6.26 13.68
C GLY A 120 -0.10 4.93 14.42
N TYR A 121 -1.08 4.14 13.99
CA TYR A 121 -1.31 2.82 14.58
C TYR A 121 -0.15 1.85 14.35
N TRP A 122 0.43 1.85 13.14
CA TRP A 122 1.58 1.01 12.85
C TRP A 122 2.77 1.37 13.75
N SER A 123 3.11 2.66 13.89
CA SER A 123 4.24 3.08 14.72
C SER A 123 4.04 2.73 16.20
N ILE A 124 2.82 2.85 16.73
CA ILE A 124 2.47 2.39 18.08
C ILE A 124 2.67 0.88 18.22
N GLY A 125 2.19 0.09 17.26
CA GLY A 125 2.30 -1.37 17.28
C GLY A 125 3.74 -1.89 17.11
N ALA A 126 4.49 -1.27 16.20
CA ALA A 126 5.88 -1.62 15.89
C ALA A 126 6.88 -1.02 16.88
N GLY A 127 6.46 -0.07 17.74
CA GLY A 127 7.35 0.71 18.59
C GLY A 127 8.26 1.67 17.80
N ALA A 128 7.92 1.95 16.54
CA ALA A 128 8.75 2.72 15.63
C ALA A 128 8.83 4.19 16.00
N ARG A 129 10.06 4.74 15.97
CA ARG A 129 10.35 6.14 16.35
C ARG A 129 11.01 6.96 15.23
N GLN A 130 11.26 6.37 14.08
CA GLN A 130 11.81 7.07 12.93
C GLN A 130 10.76 7.93 12.22
N GLY A 131 11.20 8.69 11.21
CA GLY A 131 10.34 9.49 10.35
C GLY A 131 9.20 8.68 9.73
N SER A 132 8.03 9.32 9.62
CA SER A 132 6.84 8.74 9.00
C SER A 132 6.16 9.76 8.09
N SER A 133 5.98 9.41 6.82
CA SER A 133 5.25 10.21 5.83
C SER A 133 3.92 9.54 5.49
N SER A 134 2.88 10.34 5.22
CA SER A 134 1.58 9.86 4.72
C SER A 134 1.16 10.69 3.51
N LEU A 135 0.89 10.03 2.39
CA LEU A 135 0.75 10.67 1.08
C LEU A 135 -0.58 10.31 0.41
N GLY A 136 -1.22 11.33 -0.17
CA GLY A 136 -2.35 11.21 -1.08
C GLY A 136 -1.99 11.76 -2.46
N GLY A 137 -2.17 10.94 -3.50
CA GLY A 137 -1.82 11.27 -4.88
C GLY A 137 -2.83 10.74 -5.90
N LEU A 138 -4.08 10.48 -5.49
CA LEU A 138 -5.11 9.88 -6.34
C LEU A 138 -4.58 8.60 -7.02
N ASN A 139 -4.70 8.51 -8.35
CA ASN A 139 -4.17 7.41 -9.16
C ASN A 139 -2.65 7.24 -9.04
N GLY A 140 -1.93 8.32 -8.70
CA GLY A 140 -0.47 8.33 -8.54
C GLY A 140 0.02 7.95 -7.14
N SER A 141 -0.88 7.64 -6.19
CA SER A 141 -0.51 7.38 -4.79
C SER A 141 0.55 6.29 -4.64
N PHE A 142 0.47 5.20 -5.42
CA PHE A 142 1.46 4.13 -5.36
C PHE A 142 2.86 4.59 -5.79
N ALA A 143 2.95 5.29 -6.94
CA ALA A 143 4.22 5.81 -7.44
C ALA A 143 4.81 6.88 -6.51
N ALA A 144 3.96 7.75 -5.97
CA ALA A 144 4.38 8.76 -5.00
C ALA A 144 4.94 8.13 -3.71
N GLY A 145 4.26 7.11 -3.18
CA GLY A 145 4.74 6.36 -2.03
C GLY A 145 6.07 5.66 -2.29
N LEU A 146 6.22 5.03 -3.47
CA LEU A 146 7.46 4.37 -3.88
C LEU A 146 8.62 5.36 -4.01
N MET A 147 8.40 6.50 -4.66
CA MET A 147 9.42 7.54 -4.82
C MET A 147 9.83 8.14 -3.47
N GLU A 148 8.88 8.47 -2.60
CA GLU A 148 9.17 8.99 -1.25
C GLU A 148 9.99 7.98 -0.43
N ALA A 149 9.58 6.71 -0.42
CA ALA A 149 10.28 5.68 0.33
C ALA A 149 11.68 5.41 -0.22
N ALA A 150 11.85 5.47 -1.55
CA ALA A 150 13.15 5.37 -2.19
C ALA A 150 14.08 6.52 -1.84
N VAL A 151 13.58 7.77 -1.87
CA VAL A 151 14.36 8.95 -1.47
C VAL A 151 14.81 8.81 -0.02
N GLN A 152 13.89 8.51 0.90
CA GLN A 152 14.23 8.34 2.31
C GLN A 152 15.26 7.22 2.50
N SER A 153 15.06 6.06 1.87
CA SER A 153 15.95 4.91 2.07
C SER A 153 17.37 5.15 1.54
N VAL A 154 17.50 5.83 0.40
CA VAL A 154 18.80 6.08 -0.24
C VAL A 154 19.53 7.27 0.39
N VAL A 155 18.82 8.35 0.68
CA VAL A 155 19.43 9.59 1.20
C VAL A 155 19.76 9.45 2.69
N GLU A 156 18.83 8.92 3.49
CA GLU A 156 19.03 8.76 4.94
C GLU A 156 19.72 7.43 5.29
N GLN A 157 19.91 6.54 4.31
CA GLN A 157 20.53 5.22 4.48
C GLN A 157 19.85 4.38 5.58
N ILE A 158 18.52 4.43 5.63
CA ILE A 158 17.70 3.68 6.59
C ILE A 158 16.72 2.73 5.87
N PRO A 159 16.37 1.60 6.49
CA PRO A 159 15.28 0.76 6.00
C PRO A 159 13.94 1.50 6.13
N VAL A 160 13.12 1.41 5.08
CA VAL A 160 11.81 2.07 5.00
C VAL A 160 10.73 1.03 4.75
N LEU A 161 9.69 1.03 5.58
CA LEU A 161 8.45 0.32 5.28
C LEU A 161 7.54 1.21 4.43
N LEU A 162 7.31 0.82 3.18
CA LEU A 162 6.24 1.40 2.35
C LEU A 162 4.97 0.58 2.52
N VAL A 163 3.84 1.24 2.82
CA VAL A 163 2.50 0.62 2.86
C VAL A 163 1.56 1.42 1.95
N CYS A 164 1.11 0.80 0.87
CA CYS A 164 0.14 1.39 -0.05
C CYS A 164 -1.19 0.67 0.10
N TYR A 165 -2.28 1.39 0.35
CA TYR A 165 -3.57 0.79 0.68
C TYR A 165 -4.74 1.61 0.14
N ASP A 166 -5.81 0.93 -0.27
CA ASP A 166 -7.06 1.55 -0.65
C ASP A 166 -8.26 0.70 -0.22
N GLN A 167 -9.37 1.40 -0.03
CA GLN A 167 -10.65 0.87 0.42
C GLN A 167 -11.75 1.44 -0.47
N PRO A 168 -12.73 0.62 -0.93
CA PRO A 168 -13.88 1.14 -1.66
C PRO A 168 -14.61 2.21 -0.85
N PRO A 169 -15.03 3.32 -1.48
CA PRO A 169 -15.67 4.41 -0.77
C PRO A 169 -17.11 4.03 -0.37
N PRO A 170 -17.73 4.82 0.53
CA PRO A 170 -19.17 4.81 0.77
C PRO A 170 -19.98 4.97 -0.53
N GLU A 171 -21.23 4.49 -0.52
CA GLU A 171 -22.09 4.43 -1.71
C GLU A 171 -22.19 5.76 -2.46
N LEU A 172 -22.37 6.87 -1.73
CA LEU A 172 -22.51 8.21 -2.30
C LEU A 172 -21.25 8.72 -3.02
N LEU A 173 -20.08 8.16 -2.70
CA LEU A 173 -18.79 8.57 -3.25
C LEU A 173 -18.29 7.64 -4.36
N LYS A 174 -18.94 6.50 -4.61
CA LYS A 174 -18.52 5.50 -5.61
C LYS A 174 -18.44 6.04 -7.04
N SER A 175 -19.32 6.98 -7.42
CA SER A 175 -19.27 7.58 -8.77
C SER A 175 -18.10 8.54 -8.97
N PHE A 176 -17.47 8.98 -7.89
CA PHE A 176 -16.37 9.94 -7.93
C PHE A 176 -15.01 9.27 -7.79
N MET A 177 -14.96 8.08 -7.16
CA MET A 177 -13.71 7.38 -6.86
C MET A 177 -13.66 6.01 -7.53
N PRO A 178 -12.66 5.72 -8.38
CA PRO A 178 -12.54 4.46 -9.11
C PRO A 178 -11.93 3.35 -8.25
N ILE A 179 -12.36 3.22 -6.98
CA ILE A 179 -11.90 2.16 -6.07
C ILE A 179 -13.03 1.14 -5.89
N THR A 180 -12.86 -0.04 -6.48
CA THR A 180 -13.89 -1.09 -6.47
C THR A 180 -13.56 -2.25 -5.55
N GLU A 181 -12.29 -2.45 -5.22
CA GLU A 181 -11.84 -3.55 -4.35
C GLU A 181 -10.86 -3.06 -3.29
N PRO A 182 -10.93 -3.59 -2.05
CA PRO A 182 -9.92 -3.32 -1.03
C PRO A 182 -8.60 -4.00 -1.40
N PHE A 183 -7.50 -3.26 -1.26
CA PHE A 183 -6.16 -3.78 -1.52
C PHE A 183 -5.14 -3.10 -0.62
N ALA A 184 -4.14 -3.85 -0.16
CA ALA A 184 -2.91 -3.28 0.36
C ALA A 184 -1.70 -4.09 -0.07
N VAL A 185 -0.60 -3.36 -0.29
CA VAL A 185 0.74 -3.90 -0.43
C VAL A 185 1.66 -3.20 0.55
N ALA A 186 2.51 -3.97 1.21
CA ALA A 186 3.59 -3.46 2.03
C ALA A 186 4.93 -3.98 1.51
N MET A 187 5.97 -3.13 1.53
CA MET A 187 7.31 -3.48 1.07
C MET A 187 8.35 -2.95 2.05
N LEU A 188 9.27 -3.83 2.46
CA LEU A 188 10.48 -3.40 3.15
C LEU A 188 11.52 -3.02 2.11
N LEU A 189 11.91 -1.75 2.12
CA LEU A 189 12.82 -1.14 1.15
C LEU A 189 14.13 -0.75 1.84
N ASN A 190 15.24 -1.01 1.16
CA ASN A 190 16.59 -0.62 1.59
C ASN A 190 17.37 -0.04 0.42
N GLY A 191 18.27 0.92 0.66
CA GLY A 191 19.19 1.40 -0.38
C GLY A 191 20.08 0.27 -0.92
N GLU A 192 20.64 -0.53 -0.01
CA GLU A 192 21.40 -1.75 -0.31
C GLU A 192 20.94 -2.89 0.61
N SER A 193 20.90 -4.11 0.06
CA SER A 193 20.50 -5.31 0.79
C SER A 193 21.39 -6.49 0.39
N ASP A 194 21.73 -7.33 1.37
CA ASP A 194 22.50 -8.57 1.16
C ASP A 194 21.66 -9.68 0.53
N SER A 195 20.33 -9.65 0.72
CA SER A 195 19.41 -10.67 0.23
C SER A 195 18.09 -10.07 -0.29
N PRO A 196 18.14 -9.23 -1.34
CA PRO A 196 16.93 -8.63 -1.90
C PRO A 196 16.11 -9.65 -2.69
N LEU A 197 14.79 -9.42 -2.77
CA LEU A 197 13.90 -10.08 -3.73
C LEU A 197 14.03 -9.46 -5.12
N ALA A 198 14.27 -8.15 -5.17
CA ALA A 198 14.51 -7.42 -6.41
C ALA A 198 15.25 -6.10 -6.13
N ARG A 199 15.96 -5.61 -7.15
CA ARG A 199 16.51 -4.26 -7.23
C ARG A 199 15.66 -3.43 -8.18
N LEU A 200 15.44 -2.18 -7.82
CA LEU A 200 14.70 -1.19 -8.59
C LEU A 200 15.64 -0.05 -8.98
N SER A 201 15.45 0.50 -10.18
CA SER A 201 15.95 1.82 -10.55
C SER A 201 14.79 2.69 -10.99
N LEU A 202 14.63 3.83 -10.32
CA LEU A 202 13.52 4.76 -10.49
C LEU A 202 13.94 5.98 -11.29
N ASN A 203 13.15 6.32 -12.31
CA ASN A 203 13.30 7.53 -13.11
C ASN A 203 11.93 8.11 -13.44
N THR A 204 11.84 9.42 -13.66
CA THR A 204 10.61 10.03 -14.17
C THR A 204 10.69 10.19 -15.69
N ARG A 205 9.55 10.02 -16.37
CA ARG A 205 9.44 10.14 -17.82
C ARG A 205 8.13 10.82 -18.19
N PRO A 206 8.10 11.73 -19.19
CA PRO A 206 6.85 12.26 -19.70
C PRO A 206 6.11 11.24 -20.56
N ASP A 207 4.78 11.28 -20.51
CA ASP A 207 3.86 10.58 -21.42
C ASP A 207 4.15 9.07 -21.59
N GLY A 208 4.40 8.38 -20.47
CA GLY A 208 4.57 6.94 -20.43
C GLY A 208 3.23 6.20 -20.61
N SER A 209 3.28 5.02 -21.22
CA SER A 209 2.12 4.13 -21.26
C SER A 209 2.11 3.26 -20.00
N GLU A 210 1.09 3.42 -19.16
CA GLU A 210 0.92 2.61 -17.95
C GLU A 210 1.04 1.10 -18.23
N SER A 211 1.82 0.41 -17.41
CA SER A 211 2.01 -1.05 -17.52
C SER A 211 0.74 -1.83 -17.16
N GLN A 212 0.49 -2.88 -17.94
CA GLN A 212 -0.70 -3.72 -17.83
C GLN A 212 -0.32 -5.18 -17.57
N LEU A 213 -1.28 -5.96 -17.10
CA LEU A 213 -1.17 -7.41 -16.93
C LEU A 213 -1.85 -8.13 -18.10
N SER A 214 -1.26 -9.23 -18.56
CA SER A 214 -1.78 -9.98 -19.70
C SER A 214 -3.02 -10.84 -19.36
N LYS A 215 -3.18 -11.27 -18.10
CA LYS A 215 -4.35 -12.05 -17.65
C LYS A 215 -5.52 -11.10 -17.35
N PRO A 216 -6.69 -11.24 -18.00
CA PRO A 216 -7.82 -10.31 -17.83
C PRO A 216 -8.30 -10.13 -16.38
N ALA A 217 -8.36 -11.21 -15.59
CA ALA A 217 -8.79 -11.11 -14.19
C ALA A 217 -7.80 -10.32 -13.32
N LEU A 218 -6.50 -10.46 -13.58
CA LEU A 218 -5.47 -9.69 -12.88
C LEU A 218 -5.43 -8.25 -13.38
N GLU A 219 -5.65 -7.99 -14.66
CA GLU A 219 -5.76 -6.62 -15.17
C GLU A 219 -6.97 -5.89 -14.60
N LYS A 220 -8.10 -6.58 -14.43
CA LYS A 220 -9.26 -6.02 -13.73
C LYS A 220 -8.93 -5.65 -12.29
N LEU A 221 -8.21 -6.51 -11.56
CA LEU A 221 -7.73 -6.19 -10.21
C LEU A 221 -6.73 -5.03 -10.23
N ARG A 222 -5.79 -4.98 -11.18
CA ARG A 222 -4.87 -3.85 -11.37
C ARG A 222 -5.64 -2.55 -11.55
N GLN A 223 -6.80 -2.60 -12.20
CA GLN A 223 -7.66 -1.46 -12.44
C GLN A 223 -8.55 -1.04 -11.25
N SER A 224 -8.65 -1.88 -10.21
CA SER A 224 -9.62 -1.68 -9.13
C SER A 224 -9.26 -0.63 -8.09
N ALA A 225 -8.00 -0.19 -8.01
CA ALA A 225 -7.53 0.82 -7.07
C ALA A 225 -6.19 1.45 -7.50
N PRO A 226 -5.77 2.59 -6.92
CA PRO A 226 -4.40 3.11 -7.12
C PRO A 226 -3.30 2.23 -6.51
N SER A 227 -3.52 1.60 -5.37
CA SER A 227 -2.55 0.69 -4.74
C SER A 227 -2.31 -0.61 -5.54
N THR A 228 -3.28 -1.07 -6.34
CA THR A 228 -3.12 -2.24 -7.22
C THR A 228 -2.26 -1.97 -8.46
N ARG A 229 -1.81 -0.72 -8.68
CA ARG A 229 -0.80 -0.42 -9.72
C ARG A 229 0.58 -1.00 -9.40
N SER A 230 0.75 -1.50 -8.19
CA SER A 230 1.89 -2.35 -7.80
C SER A 230 1.95 -3.71 -8.53
N LEU A 231 0.84 -4.24 -9.04
CA LEU A 231 0.77 -5.63 -9.50
C LEU A 231 1.72 -5.99 -10.67
N PRO A 232 1.99 -5.14 -11.69
CA PRO A 232 2.99 -5.45 -12.71
C PRO A 232 4.39 -5.65 -12.11
N MET A 233 4.76 -4.83 -11.13
CA MET A 233 6.02 -4.97 -10.40
C MET A 233 6.05 -6.27 -9.59
N LEU A 234 4.97 -6.54 -8.84
CA LEU A 234 4.83 -7.79 -8.09
C LEU A 234 4.87 -9.03 -9.02
N GLN A 235 4.29 -8.95 -10.21
CA GLN A 235 4.35 -10.05 -11.18
C GLN A 235 5.76 -10.32 -11.67
N ALA A 236 6.54 -9.27 -11.96
CA ALA A 236 7.93 -9.40 -12.38
C ALA A 236 8.79 -10.09 -11.30
N ILE A 237 8.59 -9.70 -10.03
CA ILE A 237 9.24 -10.34 -8.88
C ILE A 237 8.82 -11.80 -8.75
N ALA A 238 7.52 -12.08 -8.75
CA ALA A 238 6.98 -13.44 -8.61
C ALA A 238 7.47 -14.40 -9.70
N ARG A 239 7.69 -13.90 -10.92
CA ARG A 239 8.19 -14.68 -12.06
C ARG A 239 9.71 -14.73 -12.17
N HIS A 240 10.44 -14.03 -11.30
CA HIS A 240 11.87 -13.81 -11.43
C HIS A 240 12.25 -13.30 -12.84
N GLN A 241 11.54 -12.28 -13.33
CA GLN A 241 11.78 -11.66 -14.64
C GLN A 241 12.11 -10.17 -14.49
N SER A 242 13.13 -9.70 -15.22
CA SER A 242 13.38 -8.27 -15.36
C SER A 242 12.26 -7.60 -16.14
N ALA A 243 11.90 -6.38 -15.77
CA ALA A 243 10.82 -5.64 -16.42
C ALA A 243 11.03 -4.13 -16.34
N GLU A 244 10.59 -3.41 -17.37
CA GLU A 244 10.31 -1.97 -17.32
C GLU A 244 8.85 -1.81 -16.92
N ILE A 245 8.58 -1.12 -15.80
CA ILE A 245 7.23 -0.81 -15.35
C ILE A 245 7.02 0.71 -15.38
N THR A 246 5.96 1.15 -16.04
CA THR A 246 5.51 2.54 -16.05
C THR A 246 4.29 2.68 -15.15
N LEU A 247 4.40 3.55 -14.14
CA LEU A 247 3.37 3.83 -13.15
C LEU A 247 2.87 5.27 -13.28
N PRO A 248 1.55 5.52 -13.18
CA PRO A 248 1.03 6.89 -13.12
C PRO A 248 1.60 7.59 -11.89
N TYR A 249 2.06 8.83 -12.04
CA TYR A 249 2.65 9.59 -10.93
C TYR A 249 2.07 11.00 -10.76
N LEU A 250 2.37 11.93 -11.65
CA LEU A 250 1.83 13.30 -11.64
C LEU A 250 1.22 13.62 -13.02
N PRO A 251 0.36 14.65 -13.15
CA PRO A 251 -0.14 15.05 -14.47
C PRO A 251 1.00 15.33 -15.45
N GLY A 252 1.06 14.57 -16.55
CA GLY A 252 2.10 14.67 -17.58
C GLY A 252 3.44 14.03 -17.20
N LEU A 253 3.52 13.27 -16.11
CA LEU A 253 4.74 12.64 -15.64
C LEU A 253 4.46 11.26 -15.03
N ASP A 254 5.14 10.24 -15.54
CA ASP A 254 5.07 8.87 -15.05
C ASP A 254 6.36 8.49 -14.32
N LEU A 255 6.24 7.51 -13.43
CA LEU A 255 7.37 6.87 -12.78
C LEU A 255 7.74 5.61 -13.58
N GLN A 256 8.92 5.65 -14.18
CA GLN A 256 9.55 4.49 -14.78
C GLN A 256 10.33 3.72 -13.70
N VAL A 257 10.08 2.42 -13.62
CA VAL A 257 10.72 1.48 -12.69
C VAL A 257 11.39 0.38 -13.49
N ASP A 258 12.72 0.37 -13.50
CA ASP A 258 13.50 -0.74 -14.03
C ASP A 258 13.70 -1.77 -12.91
N LEU A 259 13.08 -2.94 -13.04
CA LEU A 259 13.14 -4.00 -12.04
C LEU A 259 14.09 -5.11 -12.48
N GLN A 260 14.99 -5.50 -11.58
CA GLN A 260 15.84 -6.68 -11.70
C GLN A 260 15.57 -7.64 -10.53
N PRO A 261 15.00 -8.83 -10.76
CA PRO A 261 14.79 -9.82 -9.71
C PRO A 261 16.13 -10.36 -9.20
N CYS A 262 16.15 -10.87 -7.97
CA CYS A 262 17.32 -11.49 -7.35
C CYS A 262 17.03 -12.94 -6.94
#